data_AF-A0A815V4C8-F1
#
_entry.id   AF-A0A815V4C8-F1
#
_cell.length_a   1.000
_cell.length_b   1.000
_cell.length_c   1.000
_cell.angle_alpha   90.00
_cell.angle_beta   90.00
_cell.angle_gamma   90.00
#
_symmetry.space_group_name_H-M   'P 1'
#
loop_
_entity.id
_entity.type
_entity.pdbx_description
1 polymer ?
#
loop_
_entity_poly.entity_id
_entity_poly.type
_entity_poly.pdbx_seq_one_letter_code
_entity_poly.pdbx_strand_id
1 'polypeptide(L)' 'MILYHTLQDLDNYEPEPDILENEVTFAMETLANGKAPGHDGIPIECFKTIKEDTVKVLTKLCQQIWKTNKWPEDW' A
#
# COMPACT_ATOMS: atom_id res chain seq x y z
N MET A 1 -36.31 -3.64 10.20
CA MET A 1 -35.58 -2.36 10.37
C MET A 1 -34.08 -2.50 10.12
N ILE A 2 -33.43 -3.60 10.54
CA ILE A 2 -31.98 -3.83 10.31
C ILE A 2 -31.65 -4.08 8.82
N LEU A 3 -32.50 -4.83 8.11
CA LEU A 3 -32.30 -5.14 6.68
C LEU A 3 -32.32 -3.92 5.75
N TYR A 4 -33.08 -2.88 6.09
CA TYR A 4 -33.13 -1.67 5.26
C TYR A 4 -31.86 -0.83 5.41
N HIS A 5 -31.30 -0.76 6.62
CA HIS A 5 -30.06 -0.04 6.88
C HIS A 5 -28.89 -0.65 6.09
N THR A 6 -28.75 -1.97 6.12
CA THR A 6 -27.69 -2.69 5.36
C THR A 6 -27.84 -2.58 3.84
N LEU A 7 -29.06 -2.45 3.32
CA LEU A 7 -29.28 -2.23 1.88
C LEU A 7 -28.95 -0.80 1.48
N GLN A 8 -29.20 0.16 2.37
CA GLN A 8 -28.85 1.57 2.18
C GLN A 8 -27.33 1.80 2.20
N ASP A 9 -26.58 0.97 2.92
CA ASP A 9 -25.11 0.96 2.93
C ASP A 9 -24.52 0.35 1.64
N LEU A 10 -25.22 -0.57 0.98
CA LEU A 10 -24.81 -1.15 -0.30
C LEU A 10 -25.09 -0.22 -1.49
N ASP A 11 -26.21 0.51 -1.47
CA ASP A 11 -26.55 1.50 -2.51
C ASP A 11 -25.66 2.75 -2.45
N ASN A 12 -24.99 2.99 -1.32
CA ASN A 12 -24.04 4.11 -1.11
C ASN A 12 -22.57 3.67 -1.09
N TYR A 13 -22.24 2.50 -1.66
CA TYR A 13 -20.85 2.04 -1.70
C TYR A 13 -20.02 2.88 -2.69
N GLU A 14 -19.30 3.88 -2.17
CA GLU A 14 -18.21 4.52 -2.91
C GLU A 14 -16.93 3.69 -2.73
N PRO A 15 -16.33 3.18 -3.83
CA PRO A 15 -15.06 2.48 -3.73
C PRO A 15 -13.99 3.44 -3.23
N GLU A 16 -13.15 2.97 -2.31
CA GLU A 16 -11.99 3.74 -1.87
C GLU A 16 -11.10 4.09 -3.08
N PRO A 17 -10.53 5.31 -3.10
CA PRO A 17 -9.74 5.79 -4.21
C PRO A 17 -8.45 4.97 -4.44
N ASP A 18 -7.87 5.12 -5.62
CA ASP A 18 -6.57 4.54 -5.93
C ASP A 18 -5.47 5.15 -5.03
N ILE A 19 -4.46 4.34 -4.69
CA ILE A 19 -3.30 4.73 -3.88
C ILE A 19 -2.41 5.65 -4.71
N LEU A 20 -2.05 6.80 -4.14
CA LEU A 20 -1.25 7.82 -4.81
C LEU A 20 0.25 7.64 -4.53
N GLU A 21 1.10 7.96 -5.51
CA GLU A 21 2.55 7.97 -5.33
C GLU A 21 3.00 8.91 -4.19
N ASN A 22 2.25 9.99 -3.93
CA ASN A 22 2.51 10.91 -2.82
C ASN A 22 2.32 10.24 -1.45
N GLU A 23 1.32 9.37 -1.31
CA GLU A 23 1.07 8.63 -0.07
C GLU A 23 2.20 7.62 0.19
N VAL A 24 2.62 6.92 -0.86
CA VAL A 24 3.75 5.98 -0.80
C VAL A 24 5.06 6.71 -0.51
N THR A 25 5.27 7.87 -1.13
CA THR A 25 6.44 8.72 -0.85
C THR A 25 6.45 9.18 0.61
N PHE A 26 5.32 9.64 1.12
CA PHE A 26 5.20 10.07 2.51
C PHE A 26 5.44 8.91 3.49
N ALA A 27 4.86 7.73 3.22
CA ALA A 27 5.12 6.52 4.00
C ALA A 27 6.62 6.18 4.00
N MET A 28 7.25 6.21 2.83
CA MET A 28 8.69 5.94 2.68
C MET A 28 9.54 6.90 3.50
N GLU A 29 9.26 8.21 3.46
CA GLU A 29 10.02 9.23 4.19
C GLU A 29 9.86 9.09 5.71
N THR A 30 8.67 8.71 6.17
CA THR A 30 8.34 8.58 7.60
C THR A 30 8.85 7.30 8.25
N LEU A 31 9.26 6.29 7.47
CA LEU A 31 9.88 5.08 8.02
C LEU A 31 11.16 5.41 8.79
N ALA A 32 11.33 4.85 9.99
CA ALA A 32 12.53 5.10 10.78
C ALA A 32 13.77 4.40 10.19
N ASN A 33 14.88 5.13 10.16
CA ASN A 33 16.20 4.62 9.80
C ASN A 33 16.81 3.81 10.96
N GLY A 34 17.83 2.99 10.67
CA GLY A 34 18.61 2.22 11.62
C GLY A 34 17.89 0.98 12.15
N LYS A 35 16.76 0.59 11.54
CA LYS A 35 16.11 -0.68 11.86
C LYS A 35 16.96 -1.84 11.36
N ALA A 36 16.95 -2.94 12.11
CA ALA A 36 17.57 -4.18 11.64
C ALA A 36 16.94 -4.57 10.30
N PRO A 37 17.75 -4.97 9.30
CA PRO A 37 17.23 -5.44 8.03
C PRO A 37 16.39 -6.71 8.24
N GLY A 38 15.50 -6.99 7.28
CA GLY A 38 14.70 -8.21 7.29
C GLY A 38 15.55 -9.48 7.06
N HIS A 39 14.87 -10.61 6.85
CA HIS A 39 15.54 -11.86 6.45
C HIS A 39 16.31 -11.70 5.12
N ASP A 40 15.84 -10.80 4.26
CA ASP A 40 16.47 -10.40 3.00
C ASP A 40 17.81 -9.67 3.18
N GLY A 41 18.11 -9.19 4.38
CA GLY A 41 19.32 -8.41 4.66
C GLY A 41 19.30 -6.99 4.07
N ILE A 42 18.15 -6.52 3.56
CA ILE A 42 18.04 -5.21 2.91
C ILE A 42 17.54 -4.16 3.91
N PRO A 43 18.33 -3.10 4.20
CA PRO A 43 17.90 -2.03 5.07
C PRO A 43 16.96 -1.06 4.32
N ILE A 44 16.06 -0.38 5.05
CA ILE A 44 15.07 0.52 4.46
C ILE A 44 15.69 1.74 3.75
N GLU A 45 16.89 2.11 4.15
CA GLU A 45 17.69 3.19 3.58
C GLU A 45 18.06 2.95 2.12
N CYS A 46 18.19 1.68 1.70
CA CYS A 46 18.42 1.33 0.30
C CYS A 46 17.26 1.82 -0.57
N PHE A 47 16.03 1.58 -0.12
CA PHE A 47 14.81 2.02 -0.79
C PHE A 47 14.65 3.55 -0.80
N LYS A 48 15.14 4.24 0.23
CA LYS A 48 15.15 5.72 0.27
C LYS A 48 16.16 6.33 -0.69
N THR A 49 17.24 5.63 -1.00
CA THR A 49 18.26 6.09 -1.95
C THR A 49 17.76 5.97 -3.40
N ILE A 50 17.01 4.92 -3.71
CA ILE A 50 16.41 4.67 -5.04
C ILE A 50 14.94 5.14 -5.05
N LYS A 51 14.72 6.41 -4.68
CA LYS A 51 13.39 6.92 -4.33
C LYS A 51 12.33 6.78 -5.44
N GLU A 52 12.61 7.30 -6.64
CA GLU A 52 11.60 7.39 -7.70
C GLU A 52 11.14 6.03 -8.23
N ASP A 53 12.09 5.14 -8.54
CA ASP A 53 11.76 3.80 -9.04
C ASP A 53 11.11 2.95 -7.96
N THR A 54 11.58 3.06 -6.71
CA THR A 54 10.96 2.36 -5.58
C THR A 54 9.52 2.80 -5.37
N VAL A 55 9.25 4.11 -5.38
CA VAL A 55 7.88 4.64 -5.20
C VAL A 55 6.95 4.10 -6.29
N LYS A 56 7.38 4.08 -7.55
CA LYS A 56 6.56 3.54 -8.65
C LYS A 56 6.27 2.05 -8.49
N VAL A 57 7.28 1.25 -8.14
CA VAL A 57 7.13 -0.20 -7.95
C VAL A 57 6.22 -0.50 -6.76
N LEU A 58 6.43 0.17 -5.62
CA LEU A 58 5.61 -0.01 -4.43
C LEU A 58 4.17 0.44 -4.67
N THR A 59 3.95 1.58 -5.33
CA THR A 59 2.60 2.05 -5.65
C THR A 59 1.87 1.04 -6.53
N LYS A 60 2.53 0.52 -7.56
CA LYS A 60 1.94 -0.51 -8.43
C LYS A 60 1.60 -1.79 -7.65
N LEU A 61 2.50 -2.26 -6.80
CA LEU A 61 2.29 -3.46 -5.98
C LEU A 61 1.11 -3.27 -5.02
N CYS A 62 1.09 -2.15 -4.28
CA CYS A 62 -0.01 -1.82 -3.38
C CYS A 62 -1.33 -1.73 -4.15
N GLN A 63 -1.35 -1.10 -5.34
CA GLN A 63 -2.55 -1.01 -6.16
C GLN A 63 -3.04 -2.38 -6.64
N GLN A 64 -2.13 -3.28 -7.00
CA GLN A 64 -2.47 -4.64 -7.40
C GLN A 64 -3.12 -5.41 -6.24
N ILE A 65 -2.52 -5.35 -5.05
CA ILE A 65 -3.07 -6.00 -3.86
C ILE A 65 -4.44 -5.39 -3.51
N TRP A 66 -4.57 -4.06 -3.54
CA TRP A 66 -5.81 -3.34 -3.26
C TRP A 66 -6.95 -3.73 -4.19
N LYS A 67 -6.68 -3.78 -5.51
CA LYS A 67 -7.70 -4.10 -6.52
C LYS A 67 -8.08 -5.58 -6.54
N THR A 68 -7.12 -6.47 -6.27
CA THR A 68 -7.35 -7.91 -6.39
C THR A 68 -7.69 -8.60 -5.08
N ASN A 69 -7.43 -7.96 -3.94
CA ASN A 69 -7.48 -8.55 -2.61
C ASN A 69 -6.66 -9.85 -2.50
N LYS A 70 -5.58 -9.96 -3.28
CA LYS A 70 -4.69 -11.12 -3.31
C LYS A 70 -3.27 -10.70 -3.01
N TRP A 71 -2.61 -11.54 -2.22
CA TRP A 71 -1.17 -11.46 -2.02
C TRP A 71 -0.43 -12.10 -3.22
N PRO A 72 0.79 -11.63 -3.54
CA PRO A 72 1.68 -12.37 -4.43
C PRO A 72 1.91 -13.79 -3.91
N GLU A 73 1.97 -14.78 -4.81
CA GLU A 73 2.11 -16.19 -4.44
C GLU A 73 3.50 -16.52 -3.85
N ASP A 74 4.55 -15.85 -4.32
CA ASP A 74 5.93 -15.95 -3.80
C ASP A 74 6.40 -14.58 -3.26
N TRP A 75 7.08 -14.59 -2.10
CA TRP A 75 7.66 -13.43 -1.42
C TRP A 75 9.18 -13.56 -1.28
#